data_AF-A0A3L7P0T3-F1
#
_entry.id   AF-A0A3L7P0T3-F1
#
_cell.length_a   1.000
_cell.length_b   1.000
_cell.length_c   1.000
_cell.angle_alpha   90.00
_cell.angle_beta   90.00
_cell.angle_gamma   90.00
#
_symmetry.space_group_name_H-M   'P 1'
#
loop_
_entity.id
_entity.type
_entity.pdbx_description
1 polymer ?
#
loop_
_entity_poly.entity_id
_entity_poly.type
_entity_poly.pdbx_seq_one_letter_code
_entity_poly.pdbx_strand_id
1 'polypeptide(L)'
;MSHSSISSARVTALCVSLIVVFVTELNAQDGYQPKIAAASGDAELALKGFRLPEGMTGSLVAAEPMIANPVAFTVTNDGRIFVCETFRQEVGVEDNRNHMNWLENDLQLESIEERAAMFHKYMGHDVEKWGREHDRLRML
;
A
#
# COMPACT_ATOMS: atom_id res chain seq x y z
N MET A 1 5.01 -73.73 29.35
CA MET A 1 5.93 -74.04 28.25
C MET A 1 5.43 -73.33 27.00
N SER A 2 6.37 -72.72 26.27
CA SER A 2 6.32 -72.38 24.84
C SER A 2 5.51 -71.18 24.36
N HIS A 3 6.25 -70.32 23.65
CA HIS A 3 5.90 -69.14 22.87
C HIS A 3 5.05 -69.44 21.63
N SER A 4 4.37 -68.41 21.10
CA SER A 4 4.39 -67.91 19.69
C SER A 4 3.13 -67.04 19.45
N SER A 5 3.17 -65.70 19.38
CA SER A 5 3.63 -64.79 18.30
C SER A 5 2.75 -64.75 17.03
N ILE A 6 2.58 -63.52 16.48
CA ILE A 6 2.08 -63.13 15.12
C ILE A 6 0.53 -63.03 15.02
N SER A 7 -0.17 -62.07 14.38
CA SER A 7 0.06 -60.81 13.63
C SER A 7 -1.33 -60.19 13.35
N SER A 8 -1.52 -58.90 13.65
CA SER A 8 -1.78 -57.78 12.72
C SER A 8 -3.11 -57.71 11.97
N ALA A 9 -3.69 -56.51 12.07
CA ALA A 9 -4.50 -55.78 11.08
C ALA A 9 -5.86 -56.36 10.65
N ARG A 10 -6.93 -55.73 11.15
CA ARG A 10 -8.14 -55.51 10.35
C ARG A 10 -8.43 -54.02 10.28
N VAL A 11 -8.40 -53.56 9.03
CA VAL A 11 -8.55 -52.22 8.49
C VAL A 11 -9.95 -51.69 8.80
N THR A 12 -10.04 -50.54 9.47
CA THR A 12 -11.27 -49.74 9.52
C THR A 12 -11.05 -48.52 8.63
N ALA A 13 -11.63 -48.55 7.42
CA ALA A 13 -11.63 -47.44 6.50
C ALA A 13 -12.53 -46.33 7.06
N LEU A 14 -11.91 -45.23 7.50
CA LEU A 14 -12.61 -43.99 7.82
C LEU A 14 -12.41 -43.04 6.63
N CYS A 15 -13.46 -42.87 5.82
CA CYS A 15 -13.52 -41.86 4.77
C CYS A 15 -13.45 -40.47 5.41
N VAL A 16 -12.25 -39.90 5.49
CA VAL A 16 -12.06 -38.47 5.75
C VAL A 16 -12.29 -37.75 4.42
N SER A 17 -13.51 -37.28 4.20
CA SER A 17 -13.81 -36.34 3.13
C SER A 17 -13.08 -35.03 3.43
N LEU A 18 -11.90 -34.87 2.83
CA LEU A 18 -11.11 -33.65 2.87
C LEU A 18 -11.86 -32.58 2.05
N ILE A 19 -12.65 -31.73 2.72
CA ILE A 19 -13.14 -30.50 2.12
C ILE A 19 -11.91 -29.61 1.92
N VAL A 20 -11.38 -29.62 0.70
CA VAL A 20 -10.37 -28.66 0.27
C VAL A 20 -11.07 -27.32 0.13
N VAL A 21 -11.06 -26.52 1.21
CA VAL A 21 -11.35 -25.10 1.13
C VAL A 21 -10.18 -24.48 0.37
N PHE A 22 -10.37 -24.22 -0.92
CA PHE A 22 -9.51 -23.31 -1.66
C PHE A 22 -9.74 -21.91 -1.07
N VAL A 23 -8.97 -21.56 -0.04
CA VAL A 23 -8.78 -20.17 0.35
C VAL A 23 -7.95 -19.59 -0.78
N THR A 24 -8.60 -18.88 -1.71
CA THR A 24 -7.88 -17.94 -2.57
C THR A 24 -7.36 -16.85 -1.65
N GLU A 25 -6.09 -16.95 -1.24
CA GLU A 25 -5.37 -15.80 -0.74
C GLU A 25 -5.46 -14.74 -1.86
N LEU A 26 -6.21 -13.66 -1.61
CA LEU A 26 -6.03 -12.44 -2.39
C LEU A 26 -4.55 -12.09 -2.20
N ASN A 27 -3.72 -12.37 -3.20
CA ASN A 27 -2.34 -11.95 -3.22
C ASN A 27 -2.31 -10.44 -2.98
N ALA A 28 -1.99 -10.01 -1.76
CA ALA A 28 -1.28 -8.76 -1.58
C ALA A 28 -0.03 -8.90 -2.45
N GLN A 29 0.27 -7.91 -3.30
CA GLN A 29 1.46 -7.98 -4.16
C GLN A 29 2.70 -8.17 -3.29
N ASP A 30 3.20 -9.40 -3.21
CA ASP A 30 4.28 -9.77 -2.33
C ASP A 30 5.58 -9.05 -2.73
N GLY A 31 6.18 -8.35 -1.76
CA GLY A 31 7.55 -7.82 -1.87
C GLY A 31 7.70 -6.29 -1.94
N TYR A 32 6.63 -5.52 -2.16
CA TYR A 32 6.73 -4.05 -2.16
C TYR A 32 6.95 -3.52 -0.73
N GLN A 33 8.08 -2.85 -0.51
CA GLN A 33 8.43 -2.20 0.75
C GLN A 33 8.64 -0.71 0.49
N PRO A 34 7.64 0.15 0.79
CA PRO A 34 7.78 1.57 0.55
C PRO A 34 8.86 2.17 1.45
N LYS A 35 9.51 3.21 0.96
CA LYS A 35 10.43 4.03 1.78
C LYS A 35 9.60 4.84 2.78
N ILE A 36 9.77 4.52 4.06
CA ILE A 36 9.14 5.23 5.19
C ILE A 36 10.26 5.89 6.00
N ALA A 37 10.06 7.14 6.42
CA ALA A 37 11.05 7.82 7.24
C ALA A 37 11.16 7.16 8.63
N ALA A 38 12.31 7.31 9.27
CA ALA A 38 12.45 6.91 10.67
C ALA A 38 11.69 7.90 11.57
N ALA A 39 11.39 7.47 12.80
CA ALA A 39 10.84 8.38 13.80
C ALA A 39 11.76 9.58 14.02
N SER A 40 11.16 10.76 14.03
CA SER A 40 11.81 12.04 14.35
C SER A 40 10.94 12.84 15.33
N GLY A 41 11.47 13.97 15.82
CA GLY A 41 10.71 14.91 16.66
C GLY A 41 9.99 16.00 15.85
N ASP A 42 9.94 15.88 14.52
CA ASP A 42 9.46 16.95 13.64
C ASP A 42 7.95 17.17 13.80
N ALA A 43 7.18 16.10 14.04
CA ALA A 43 5.75 16.18 14.26
C ALA A 43 5.40 16.91 15.57
N GLU A 44 6.11 16.63 16.67
CA GLU A 44 5.97 17.35 17.93
C GLU A 44 6.41 18.80 17.81
N LEU A 45 7.47 19.06 17.02
CA LEU A 45 7.91 20.42 16.74
C LEU A 45 6.86 21.20 15.93
N ALA A 46 6.27 20.58 14.91
CA ALA A 46 5.21 21.15 14.09
C ALA A 46 3.97 21.49 14.94
N LEU A 47 3.57 20.60 15.85
CA LEU A 47 2.44 20.83 16.76
C LEU A 47 2.62 22.10 17.61
N LYS A 48 3.86 22.43 18.04
CA LYS A 48 4.14 23.66 18.78
C LYS A 48 3.92 24.94 17.96
N GLY A 49 3.94 24.84 16.63
CA GLY A 49 3.63 25.94 15.73
C GLY A 49 2.14 26.21 15.55
N PHE A 50 1.27 25.31 16.02
CA PHE A 50 -0.17 25.44 15.84
C PHE A 50 -0.73 26.49 16.81
N ARG A 51 -1.61 27.35 16.30
CA ARG A 51 -2.40 28.27 17.12
C ARG A 51 -3.76 27.64 17.39
N LEU A 52 -3.90 27.06 18.58
CA LEU A 52 -5.14 26.44 19.00
C LEU A 52 -6.10 27.50 19.55
N PRO A 53 -7.41 27.39 19.26
CA PRO A 53 -8.42 28.24 19.89
C PRO A 53 -8.42 28.11 21.41
N GLU A 54 -8.92 29.14 22.10
CA GLU A 54 -9.06 29.10 23.55
C GLU A 54 -9.92 27.91 24.00
N GLY A 55 -9.46 27.21 25.05
CA GLY A 55 -10.12 26.00 25.55
C GLY A 55 -9.84 24.72 24.76
N MET A 56 -9.09 24.77 23.64
CA MET A 56 -8.70 23.58 22.88
C MET A 56 -7.27 23.13 23.23
N THR A 57 -7.06 21.81 23.14
CA THR A 57 -5.74 21.19 23.27
C THR A 57 -5.45 20.33 22.03
N GLY A 58 -4.18 20.16 21.71
CA GLY A 58 -3.71 19.34 20.59
C GLY A 58 -2.71 18.32 21.11
N SER A 59 -2.74 17.13 20.53
CA SER A 59 -1.78 16.06 20.81
C SER A 59 -1.44 15.31 19.53
N LEU A 60 -0.24 14.73 19.49
CA LEU A 60 0.19 13.91 18.36
C LEU A 60 -0.47 12.53 18.45
N VAL A 61 -1.12 12.11 17.36
CA VAL A 61 -1.77 10.79 17.27
C VAL A 61 -0.88 9.77 16.56
N ALA A 62 -0.21 10.17 15.49
CA ALA A 62 0.72 9.33 14.75
C ALA A 62 1.74 10.20 14.00
N ALA A 63 2.95 9.66 13.84
CA ALA A 63 4.03 10.18 13.01
C ALA A 63 4.81 8.99 12.43
N GLU A 64 5.81 9.25 11.59
CA GLU A 64 6.70 8.23 11.08
C GLU A 64 7.34 7.42 12.23
N PRO A 65 7.51 6.10 12.09
CA PRO A 65 7.18 5.25 10.94
C PRO A 65 5.74 4.71 10.95
N MET A 66 4.89 5.12 11.91
CA MET A 66 3.52 4.59 12.02
C MET A 66 2.66 4.95 10.82
N ILE A 67 2.96 6.06 10.15
CA ILE A 67 2.23 6.65 9.03
C ILE A 67 3.25 7.22 8.03
N ALA A 68 2.94 7.24 6.74
CA ALA A 68 3.75 7.90 5.72
C ALA A 68 2.87 8.52 4.62
N ASN A 69 3.26 9.69 4.13
CA ASN A 69 2.63 10.38 2.98
C ASN A 69 1.09 10.39 3.02
N PRO A 70 0.44 10.84 4.11
CA PRO A 70 -1.01 10.84 4.21
C PRO A 70 -1.65 11.84 3.25
N VAL A 71 -2.65 11.39 2.49
CA VAL A 71 -3.43 12.25 1.57
C VAL A 71 -4.89 12.41 1.98
N ALA A 72 -5.43 11.45 2.71
CA ALA A 72 -6.78 11.49 3.25
C ALA A 72 -6.87 10.58 4.49
N PHE A 73 -7.79 10.89 5.40
CA PHE A 73 -8.07 10.01 6.54
C PHE A 73 -9.54 10.07 6.93
N THR A 74 -9.99 9.06 7.67
CA THR A 74 -11.31 9.02 8.30
C THR A 74 -11.23 8.37 9.67
N VAL A 75 -12.16 8.74 10.55
CA VAL A 75 -12.37 8.10 11.85
C VAL A 75 -13.70 7.37 11.79
N THR A 76 -13.69 6.07 12.02
CA THR A 76 -14.89 5.24 12.00
C THR A 76 -15.72 5.42 13.27
N ASN A 77 -16.98 4.97 13.23
CA ASN A 77 -17.88 5.07 14.38
C ASN A 77 -17.39 4.33 15.64
N ASP A 78 -16.48 3.37 15.49
CA ASP A 78 -15.82 2.65 16.59
C ASP A 78 -14.43 3.20 16.92
N GLY A 79 -14.09 4.39 16.44
CA GLY A 79 -12.90 5.15 16.83
C GLY A 79 -11.60 4.75 16.12
N ARG A 80 -11.64 3.85 15.12
CA ARG A 80 -10.45 3.51 14.34
C ARG A 80 -10.12 4.61 13.34
N ILE A 81 -8.84 4.84 13.11
CA ILE A 81 -8.37 5.82 12.13
C ILE A 81 -7.85 5.07 10.92
N PHE A 82 -8.42 5.35 9.75
CA PHE A 82 -7.92 4.86 8.48
C PHE A 82 -7.29 6.02 7.72
N VAL A 83 -6.11 5.78 7.16
CA VAL A 83 -5.31 6.75 6.41
C VAL A 83 -5.02 6.18 5.02
N CYS A 84 -5.25 6.99 3.99
CA CYS A 84 -4.75 6.73 2.64
C CYS A 84 -3.33 7.29 2.54
N GLU A 85 -2.36 6.42 2.27
CA GLU A 85 -0.96 6.76 2.07
C GLU A 85 -0.61 6.67 0.59
N THR A 86 0.05 7.70 0.05
CA THR A 86 0.53 7.68 -1.34
C THR A 86 2.04 7.49 -1.44
N PHE A 87 2.47 6.70 -2.41
CA PHE A 87 3.89 6.54 -2.72
C PHE A 87 4.20 6.85 -4.19
N ARG A 88 3.18 7.21 -4.97
CA ARG A 88 3.29 7.49 -6.41
C ARG A 88 3.53 8.97 -6.73
N GLN A 89 3.42 9.86 -5.75
CA GLN A 89 3.66 11.29 -5.95
C GLN A 89 5.10 11.51 -6.44
N GLU A 90 5.27 12.24 -7.54
CA GLU A 90 6.56 12.52 -8.21
C GLU A 90 7.29 11.33 -8.85
N VAL A 91 6.76 10.10 -8.74
CA VAL A 91 7.42 8.88 -9.24
C VAL A 91 6.52 7.96 -10.05
N GLY A 92 5.21 8.18 -10.05
CA GLY A 92 4.22 7.44 -10.83
C GLY A 92 3.04 8.28 -11.33
N VAL A 93 3.03 9.57 -11.01
CA VAL A 93 2.09 10.56 -11.51
C VAL A 93 2.90 11.76 -12.00
N GLU A 94 3.14 11.80 -13.30
CA GLU A 94 3.98 12.82 -13.90
C GLU A 94 3.29 14.18 -13.90
N ASP A 95 4.06 15.20 -13.53
CA ASP A 95 3.61 16.58 -13.43
C ASP A 95 4.10 17.37 -14.64
N ASN A 96 3.18 17.69 -15.55
CA ASN A 96 3.49 18.40 -16.79
C ASN A 96 4.13 19.79 -16.57
N ARG A 97 4.02 20.40 -15.38
CA ARG A 97 4.59 21.74 -15.10
C ARG A 97 6.11 21.82 -15.30
N ASN A 98 6.82 20.71 -15.16
CA ASN A 98 8.27 20.65 -15.34
C ASN A 98 8.71 20.25 -16.77
N HIS A 99 7.77 20.05 -17.70
CA HIS A 99 8.04 19.44 -19.00
C HIS A 99 7.50 20.27 -20.17
N MET A 100 7.93 21.53 -20.22
CA MET A 100 7.55 22.45 -21.31
C MET A 100 7.95 21.96 -22.71
N ASN A 101 8.88 21.00 -22.81
CA ASN A 101 9.29 20.34 -24.05
C ASN A 101 8.21 19.44 -24.67
N TRP A 102 7.17 19.05 -23.92
CA TRP A 102 6.06 18.23 -24.43
C TRP A 102 4.68 18.86 -24.24
N LEU A 103 4.58 20.05 -23.64
CA LEU A 103 3.30 20.67 -23.26
C LEU A 103 2.31 20.75 -24.42
N GLU A 104 2.76 21.22 -25.59
CA GLU A 104 1.89 21.34 -26.77
C GLU A 104 1.32 19.98 -27.22
N ASN A 105 2.12 18.91 -27.11
CA ASN A 105 1.63 17.57 -27.45
C ASN A 105 0.65 17.05 -26.39
N ASP A 106 0.90 17.31 -25.09
CA ASP A 106 0.02 16.91 -23.99
C ASP A 106 -1.36 17.58 -24.11
N LEU A 107 -1.42 18.83 -24.57
CA LEU A 107 -2.67 19.59 -24.77
C LEU A 107 -3.51 19.10 -25.97
N GLN A 108 -2.90 18.39 -26.92
CA GLN A 108 -3.57 17.90 -28.13
C GLN A 108 -4.09 16.46 -28.01
N LEU A 109 -3.84 15.78 -26.89
CA LEU A 109 -4.22 14.38 -26.70
C LEU A 109 -5.74 14.23 -26.56
N GLU A 110 -6.32 13.28 -27.29
CA GLU A 110 -7.76 12.97 -27.24
C GLU A 110 -8.03 11.55 -26.73
N SER A 111 -6.98 10.76 -26.46
CA SER A 111 -7.07 9.37 -25.99
C SER A 111 -5.99 8.96 -24.99
N ILE A 112 -6.20 7.84 -24.32
CA ILE A 112 -5.23 7.27 -23.35
C ILE A 112 -4.03 6.68 -24.10
N GLU A 113 -4.27 6.08 -25.26
CA GLU A 113 -3.25 5.47 -26.12
C GLU A 113 -2.26 6.52 -26.63
N GLU A 114 -2.74 7.68 -27.07
CA GLU A 114 -1.90 8.81 -27.47
C GLU A 114 -1.05 9.31 -26.30
N ARG A 115 -1.65 9.40 -25.10
CA ARG A 115 -0.93 9.80 -23.89
C ARG A 115 0.19 8.82 -23.54
N ALA A 116 -0.08 7.51 -23.60
CA ALA A 116 0.93 6.48 -23.38
C ALA A 116 2.05 6.59 -24.41
N ALA A 117 1.72 6.79 -25.69
CA ALA A 117 2.71 6.96 -26.76
C ALA A 117 3.58 8.21 -26.55
N MET A 118 2.97 9.33 -26.12
CA MET A 118 3.71 10.56 -25.77
C MET A 118 4.70 10.29 -24.64
N PHE A 119 4.26 9.68 -23.54
CA PHE A 119 5.16 9.37 -22.43
C PHE A 119 6.30 8.44 -22.85
N HIS A 120 6.02 7.39 -23.62
CA HIS A 120 7.08 6.54 -24.17
C HIS A 120 8.06 7.29 -25.07
N LYS A 121 7.59 8.23 -25.89
CA LYS A 121 8.43 9.04 -26.76
C LYS A 121 9.42 9.90 -25.96
N TYR A 122 8.98 10.52 -24.89
CA TYR A 122 9.78 11.50 -24.16
C TYR A 122 10.52 10.96 -22.94
N MET A 123 9.95 9.97 -22.26
CA MET A 123 10.55 9.36 -21.07
C MET A 123 11.21 8.02 -21.36
N GLY A 124 10.94 7.41 -22.52
CA GLY A 124 11.52 6.12 -22.89
C GLY A 124 11.18 5.04 -21.88
N HIS A 125 12.22 4.39 -21.36
CA HIS A 125 12.10 3.32 -20.35
C HIS A 125 11.71 3.82 -18.96
N ASP A 126 11.78 5.13 -18.68
CA ASP A 126 11.44 5.65 -17.35
C ASP A 126 9.95 5.51 -17.03
N VAL A 127 9.09 5.39 -18.06
CA VAL A 127 7.65 5.08 -17.90
C VAL A 127 7.43 3.78 -17.12
N GLU A 128 8.34 2.80 -17.24
CA GLU A 128 8.25 1.52 -16.54
C GLU A 128 8.35 1.67 -15.01
N LYS A 129 8.88 2.80 -14.50
CA LYS A 129 8.98 3.06 -13.05
C LYS A 129 7.62 3.35 -12.42
N TRP A 130 6.65 3.86 -13.18
CA TRP A 130 5.38 4.32 -12.65
C TRP A 130 4.48 3.21 -12.12
N GLY A 131 4.71 1.96 -12.55
CA GLY A 131 4.00 0.78 -12.07
C GLY A 131 4.61 0.15 -10.81
N ARG A 132 5.64 0.76 -10.19
CA ARG A 132 6.39 0.16 -9.07
C ARG A 132 5.89 0.58 -7.69
N GLU A 133 5.50 1.85 -7.55
CA GLU A 133 5.09 2.41 -6.26
C GLU A 133 3.59 2.24 -6.07
N HIS A 134 3.17 1.82 -4.87
CA HIS A 134 1.77 1.49 -4.59
C HIS A 134 1.24 2.37 -3.48
N ASP A 135 0.04 2.91 -3.66
CA ASP A 135 -0.72 3.55 -2.58
C ASP A 135 -1.33 2.46 -1.68
N ARG A 136 -1.54 2.77 -0.40
CA ARG A 136 -2.15 1.81 0.53
C ARG A 136 -3.09 2.47 1.53
N LEU A 137 -4.00 1.66 2.05
CA LEU A 137 -4.78 1.98 3.24
C LEU A 137 -4.04 1.47 4.46
N ARG A 138 -3.92 2.33 5.48
CA ARG A 138 -3.37 2.00 6.77
C ARG A 138 -4.40 2.26 7.85
N MET A 139 -4.62 1.28 8.72
CA MET A 139 -5.29 1.47 9.99
C MET A 139 -4.23 1.82 11.04
N LEU A 140 -4.43 2.92 11.78
CA LEU A 140 -3.58 3.31 12.91
C LEU A 140 -4.00 2.61 14.21
#